data_AF-A0AAD9MRD2-F1
#
_entry.id   AF-A0AAD9MRD2-F1
#
_cell.length_a   1.000
_cell.length_b   1.000
_cell.length_c   1.000
_cell.angle_alpha   90.00
_cell.angle_beta   90.00
_cell.angle_gamma   90.00
#
_symmetry.space_group_name_H-M   'P 1'
#
loop_
_entity.id
_entity.type
_entity.pdbx_description
1 polymer ?
#
loop_
_entity_poly.entity_id
_entity_poly.type
_entity_poly.pdbx_seq_one_letter_code
_entity_poly.pdbx_strand_id
1 'polypeptide(L)'
;MALIKVFAGGVLLLLVVYCHAKSVKEAVPLYREDLPNDYIAYWQVEYDNQYITVSSGSGTGDYDVLINGLIPSPTSLLREMATTRRRKCFRFYVLTSGGEMMCTDEDRKIVATTLPEKLIFQRFQKETDEPVDLDMIHNYIKSKAKEQALEWQTHTRRVRKHQMDGDEDDDERALIRERLSQMFDNSTSDSLIHRFATDGEGTFHAKLIVPGSPLSVVIGKLDVLKEVRLRYIPTGPEAYKVVPDLAVHTKLCQVVNACKAANQNYALVSNDVIELGAGYFTMELDKITKKVFKGEEFVFALDIVRISGSITSRYFAIKYRTSRQKRSSYSSWSSWSIPNENYFPDYDQFEMNGCAVGCGPVAWSMVFGYYDRRSHYSSAFTGSENLYRSGSDGTTGSSSEVAPKYNDVKMRAYIKNQNNILGTFCLFSQGATVHFSMDKVEDFFKARQTSGSPRLEGKTHWLSWLGIYSDSVESWTKNKVQQGWPVVIGWRAGSYLKWHYPVATKVRTRTKTYKSCSWWSCRTKTSTEDMMYLHMGWGGYSNGWKNLEAYYGIVAVY
;
A
#
# COMPACT_ATOMS: atom_id res chain seq x y z
N MET A 1 15.84 3.95 -50.29
CA MET A 1 16.49 4.67 -51.42
C MET A 1 16.61 6.12 -51.00
N ALA A 2 17.82 6.58 -50.72
CA ALA A 2 18.09 7.88 -50.12
C ALA A 2 18.39 8.92 -51.21
N LEU A 3 17.95 10.17 -50.98
CA LEU A 3 18.56 11.35 -51.61
C LEU A 3 18.84 12.36 -50.51
N ILE A 4 20.13 12.54 -50.23
CA ILE A 4 20.68 13.57 -49.35
C ILE A 4 21.04 14.77 -50.23
N LYS A 5 20.56 15.96 -49.87
CA LYS A 5 21.16 17.24 -50.31
C LYS A 5 21.75 17.92 -49.08
N VAL A 6 23.06 18.10 -49.14
CA VAL A 6 23.91 18.79 -48.17
C VAL A 6 23.75 20.30 -48.37
N PHE A 7 23.56 21.05 -47.29
CA PHE A 7 24.01 22.44 -47.20
C PHE A 7 24.88 22.61 -45.96
N ALA A 8 25.97 23.34 -46.17
CA ALA A 8 27.14 23.44 -45.33
C ALA A 8 27.01 24.47 -44.20
N GLY A 9 27.74 24.23 -43.11
CA GLY A 9 28.24 25.28 -42.22
C GLY A 9 27.69 25.24 -40.80
N GLY A 10 28.48 24.73 -39.86
CA GLY A 10 28.27 24.95 -38.43
C GLY A 10 28.45 23.68 -37.59
N VAL A 11 29.58 23.60 -36.89
CA VAL A 11 29.95 22.52 -35.97
C VAL A 11 28.86 22.28 -34.93
N LEU A 12 28.27 21.06 -34.94
CA LEU A 12 27.39 20.56 -33.89
C LEU A 12 27.95 19.20 -33.44
N LEU A 13 28.63 19.19 -32.30
CA LEU A 13 29.05 17.96 -31.65
C LEU A 13 27.84 17.40 -30.89
N LEU A 14 27.08 16.52 -31.53
CA LEU A 14 25.92 15.85 -30.96
C LEU A 14 26.28 14.39 -30.67
N LEU A 15 26.60 14.09 -29.41
CA LEU A 15 26.65 12.74 -28.87
C LEU A 15 25.21 12.21 -28.80
N VAL A 16 24.78 11.47 -29.82
CA VAL A 16 23.54 10.69 -29.79
C VAL A 16 23.85 9.36 -29.12
N VAL A 17 23.46 9.21 -27.85
CA VAL A 17 23.34 7.90 -27.20
C VAL A 17 21.96 7.35 -27.57
N TYR A 18 21.96 6.28 -28.36
CA TYR A 18 20.79 5.48 -28.69
C TYR A 18 20.28 4.74 -27.44
N CYS A 19 19.12 5.11 -26.91
CA CYS A 19 18.34 4.27 -26.00
C CYS A 19 17.17 3.64 -26.77
N HIS A 20 17.09 2.31 -26.78
CA HIS A 20 15.95 1.55 -27.29
C HIS A 20 14.66 1.96 -26.57
N ALA A 21 13.71 2.56 -27.30
CA ALA A 21 12.38 2.85 -26.78
C ALA A 21 11.62 1.53 -26.51
N LYS A 22 11.32 1.25 -25.24
CA LYS A 22 10.51 0.10 -24.81
C LYS A 22 9.03 0.41 -25.05
N SER A 23 8.25 -0.58 -25.49
CA SER A 23 6.82 -0.42 -25.82
C SER A 23 5.98 -0.24 -24.56
N VAL A 24 5.32 0.90 -24.44
CA VAL A 24 4.40 1.19 -23.34
C VAL A 24 3.00 1.39 -23.92
N LYS A 25 1.95 0.95 -23.20
CA LYS A 25 0.56 1.05 -23.66
C LYS A 25 -0.14 2.27 -23.07
N GLU A 26 -1.17 2.75 -23.78
CA GLU A 26 -2.01 3.88 -23.40
C GLU A 26 -2.54 3.78 -21.95
N ALA A 27 -2.55 4.91 -21.23
CA ALA A 27 -3.00 4.98 -19.85
C ALA A 27 -4.52 4.83 -19.81
N VAL A 28 -5.00 3.97 -18.93
CA VAL A 28 -6.42 3.76 -18.71
C VAL A 28 -6.87 4.62 -17.53
N PRO A 29 -7.84 5.53 -17.70
CA PRO A 29 -8.39 6.31 -16.61
C PRO A 29 -9.21 5.40 -15.69
N LEU A 30 -8.96 5.51 -14.39
CA LEU A 30 -9.70 4.80 -13.35
C LEU A 30 -10.44 5.78 -12.46
N TYR A 31 -11.65 5.40 -12.07
CA TYR A 31 -12.58 6.23 -11.34
C TYR A 31 -12.88 5.65 -9.97
N ARG A 32 -13.53 6.43 -9.11
CA ARG A 32 -13.99 6.02 -7.79
C ARG A 32 -15.45 6.42 -7.64
N GLU A 33 -16.27 5.52 -7.13
CA GLU A 33 -17.71 5.76 -6.94
C GLU A 33 -18.00 6.83 -5.87
N ASP A 34 -17.05 7.08 -4.96
CA ASP A 34 -17.18 8.10 -3.92
C ASP A 34 -16.70 9.50 -4.37
N LEU A 35 -16.14 9.62 -5.58
CA LEU A 35 -15.66 10.87 -6.15
C LEU A 35 -16.60 11.36 -7.28
N PRO A 36 -16.51 12.63 -7.71
CA PRO A 36 -17.30 13.12 -8.82
C PRO A 36 -17.19 12.24 -10.07
N ASN A 37 -18.30 12.09 -10.79
CA ASN A 37 -18.44 11.20 -11.94
C ASN A 37 -17.57 11.56 -13.16
N ASP A 38 -16.79 12.61 -13.12
CA ASP A 38 -15.84 13.07 -14.13
C ASP A 38 -14.41 13.13 -13.59
N TYR A 39 -14.25 12.96 -12.28
CA TYR A 39 -12.95 12.98 -11.62
C TYR A 39 -12.21 11.67 -11.85
N ILE A 40 -11.20 11.70 -12.71
CA ILE A 40 -10.26 10.60 -12.88
C ILE A 40 -9.48 10.48 -11.58
N ALA A 41 -9.66 9.38 -10.84
CA ALA A 41 -9.03 9.15 -9.56
C ALA A 41 -7.60 8.63 -9.74
N TYR A 42 -7.41 7.68 -10.65
CA TYR A 42 -6.12 7.07 -10.91
C TYR A 42 -5.90 6.84 -12.40
N TRP A 43 -4.66 6.60 -12.77
CA TRP A 43 -4.27 6.18 -14.12
C TRP A 43 -3.56 4.84 -14.05
N GLN A 44 -4.01 3.85 -14.81
CA GLN A 44 -3.29 2.58 -14.96
C GLN A 44 -2.48 2.56 -16.25
N VAL A 45 -1.22 2.17 -16.16
CA VAL A 45 -0.26 2.13 -17.26
C VAL A 45 0.37 0.76 -17.32
N GLU A 46 0.40 0.13 -18.50
CA GLU A 46 1.16 -1.11 -18.74
C GLU A 46 2.49 -0.81 -19.43
N TYR A 47 3.61 -1.25 -18.86
CA TYR A 47 4.96 -1.04 -19.37
C TYR A 47 5.85 -2.27 -19.12
N ASP A 48 6.67 -2.69 -20.08
CA ASP A 48 7.74 -3.71 -19.91
C ASP A 48 7.31 -4.95 -19.08
N ASN A 49 6.19 -5.58 -19.46
CA ASN A 49 5.54 -6.71 -18.76
C ASN A 49 5.03 -6.43 -17.34
N GLN A 50 4.89 -5.17 -16.98
CA GLN A 50 4.37 -4.69 -15.71
C GLN A 50 3.21 -3.73 -15.93
N TYR A 51 2.49 -3.43 -14.85
CA TYR A 51 1.56 -2.32 -14.81
C TYR A 51 1.73 -1.53 -13.52
N ILE A 52 1.29 -0.28 -13.55
CA ILE A 52 1.24 0.61 -12.40
C ILE A 52 -0.04 1.43 -12.43
N THR A 53 -0.61 1.68 -11.25
CA THR A 53 -1.77 2.54 -11.03
C THR A 53 -1.30 3.72 -10.19
N VAL A 54 -1.42 4.94 -10.69
CA VAL A 54 -0.94 6.16 -10.01
C VAL A 54 -2.08 7.12 -9.70
N SER A 55 -2.01 7.80 -8.55
CA SER A 55 -2.99 8.82 -8.17
C SER A 55 -2.97 10.03 -9.10
N SER A 56 -4.15 10.55 -9.45
CA SER A 56 -4.31 11.75 -10.27
C SER A 56 -4.11 13.07 -9.51
N GLY A 57 -4.21 13.06 -8.18
CA GLY A 57 -4.08 14.27 -7.37
C GLY A 57 -4.66 14.17 -5.96
N SER A 58 -4.78 15.31 -5.26
CA SER A 58 -5.19 15.38 -3.85
C SER A 58 -6.62 14.94 -3.57
N GLY A 59 -7.48 14.88 -4.60
CA GLY A 59 -8.88 14.46 -4.46
C GLY A 59 -9.05 12.98 -4.13
N THR A 60 -8.05 12.14 -4.42
CA THR A 60 -8.06 10.73 -3.97
C THR A 60 -7.64 10.57 -2.52
N GLY A 61 -6.91 11.54 -1.97
CA GLY A 61 -6.23 11.45 -0.68
C GLY A 61 -4.88 10.73 -0.72
N ASP A 62 -4.55 10.10 -1.85
CA ASP A 62 -3.29 9.41 -2.12
C ASP A 62 -2.39 10.29 -2.98
N TYR A 63 -1.10 10.38 -2.68
CA TYR A 63 -0.16 11.23 -3.45
C TYR A 63 0.84 10.44 -4.30
N ASP A 64 0.71 9.11 -4.34
CA ASP A 64 1.71 8.19 -4.87
C ASP A 64 1.11 7.09 -5.77
N VAL A 65 1.92 6.08 -6.06
CA VAL A 65 1.55 4.81 -6.69
C VAL A 65 0.56 4.08 -5.78
N LEU A 66 -0.60 3.73 -6.33
CA LEU A 66 -1.61 2.94 -5.65
C LEU A 66 -1.27 1.44 -5.71
N ILE A 67 -1.09 0.89 -6.91
CA ILE A 67 -0.76 -0.54 -7.13
C ILE A 67 0.28 -0.64 -8.25
N ASN A 68 1.16 -1.63 -8.20
CA ASN A 68 1.94 -2.10 -9.34
C ASN A 68 1.94 -3.64 -9.39
N GLY A 69 2.25 -4.20 -10.55
CA GLY A 69 2.30 -5.65 -10.72
C GLY A 69 2.79 -6.07 -12.10
N LEU A 70 2.79 -7.38 -12.36
CA LEU A 70 3.04 -7.92 -13.70
C LEU A 70 1.76 -7.89 -14.54
N ILE A 71 1.88 -7.80 -15.86
CA ILE A 71 0.73 -7.99 -16.76
C ILE A 71 0.22 -9.45 -16.72
N PRO A 72 -1.06 -9.72 -17.06
CA PRO A 72 -2.09 -8.77 -17.48
C PRO A 72 -2.49 -7.81 -16.36
N SER A 73 -2.64 -6.53 -16.68
CA SER A 73 -3.12 -5.56 -15.69
C SER A 73 -4.58 -5.84 -15.30
N PRO A 74 -5.05 -5.32 -14.16
CA PRO A 74 -6.46 -5.37 -13.79
C PRO A 74 -7.40 -4.93 -14.93
N THR A 75 -7.08 -3.84 -15.64
CA THR A 75 -7.94 -3.35 -16.74
C THR A 75 -7.93 -4.28 -17.95
N SER A 76 -6.79 -4.88 -18.29
CA SER A 76 -6.70 -5.87 -19.36
C SER A 76 -7.48 -7.14 -19.03
N LEU A 77 -7.35 -7.64 -17.79
CA LEU A 77 -8.13 -8.78 -17.31
C LEU A 77 -9.64 -8.49 -17.39
N LEU A 78 -10.06 -7.31 -16.94
CA LEU A 78 -11.47 -6.89 -17.01
C LEU A 78 -11.99 -6.83 -18.45
N ARG A 79 -11.19 -6.34 -19.40
CA ARG A 79 -11.56 -6.32 -20.83
C ARG A 79 -11.72 -7.73 -21.40
N GLU A 80 -10.81 -8.64 -21.06
CA GLU A 80 -10.89 -10.04 -21.49
C GLU A 80 -12.13 -10.73 -20.93
N MET A 81 -12.40 -10.54 -19.63
CA MET A 81 -13.61 -11.03 -18.98
C MET A 81 -14.89 -10.48 -19.64
N ALA A 82 -14.94 -9.18 -19.90
CA ALA A 82 -16.08 -8.56 -20.58
C ALA A 82 -16.25 -9.10 -22.02
N THR A 83 -15.14 -9.30 -22.74
CA THR A 83 -15.13 -9.83 -24.12
C THR A 83 -15.66 -11.26 -24.15
N THR A 84 -15.27 -12.09 -23.17
CA THR A 84 -15.78 -13.46 -23.02
C THR A 84 -17.30 -13.48 -22.82
N ARG A 85 -17.85 -12.42 -22.23
CA ARG A 85 -19.29 -12.18 -22.06
C ARG A 85 -19.96 -11.46 -23.22
N ARG A 86 -19.24 -11.23 -24.33
CA ARG A 86 -19.70 -10.45 -25.49
C ARG A 86 -20.11 -9.02 -25.11
N ARG A 87 -19.42 -8.43 -24.13
CA ARG A 87 -19.59 -7.06 -23.66
C ARG A 87 -18.28 -6.29 -23.80
N LYS A 88 -18.35 -4.96 -23.67
CA LYS A 88 -17.19 -4.06 -23.71
C LYS A 88 -17.11 -3.25 -22.43
N CYS A 89 -15.91 -3.13 -21.87
CA CYS A 89 -15.64 -2.16 -20.80
C CYS A 89 -15.58 -0.76 -21.41
N PHE A 90 -16.45 0.13 -20.97
CA PHE A 90 -16.42 1.56 -21.27
C PHE A 90 -15.64 2.32 -20.19
N ARG A 91 -15.86 1.98 -18.91
CA ARG A 91 -15.30 2.72 -17.77
C ARG A 91 -14.80 1.78 -16.69
N PHE A 92 -13.71 2.16 -16.01
CA PHE A 92 -13.07 1.34 -14.98
C PHE A 92 -13.15 2.04 -13.63
N TYR A 93 -13.59 1.33 -12.60
CA TYR A 93 -13.70 1.85 -11.24
C TYR A 93 -12.76 1.07 -10.33
N VAL A 94 -11.98 1.81 -9.54
CA VAL A 94 -11.21 1.27 -8.42
C VAL A 94 -12.14 1.18 -7.23
N LEU A 95 -12.36 -0.05 -6.79
CA LEU A 95 -13.24 -0.34 -5.68
C LEU A 95 -12.51 -0.16 -4.35
N THR A 96 -11.24 -0.51 -4.27
CA THR A 96 -10.49 -0.38 -3.01
C THR A 96 -9.05 0.02 -3.29
N SER A 97 -8.35 0.53 -2.28
CA SER A 97 -6.92 0.83 -2.41
C SER A 97 -6.05 -0.39 -2.68
N GLY A 98 -6.63 -1.58 -2.51
CA GLY A 98 -6.04 -2.84 -2.90
C GLY A 98 -5.88 -3.02 -4.39
N GLY A 99 -6.66 -2.37 -5.25
CA GLY A 99 -6.64 -2.61 -6.69
C GLY A 99 -7.72 -3.54 -7.21
N GLU A 100 -8.70 -3.88 -6.36
CA GLU A 100 -9.97 -4.42 -6.82
C GLU A 100 -10.64 -3.40 -7.72
N MET A 101 -11.08 -3.88 -8.88
CA MET A 101 -11.65 -3.04 -9.91
C MET A 101 -12.90 -3.69 -10.49
N MET A 102 -13.75 -2.85 -11.04
CA MET A 102 -14.81 -3.28 -11.93
C MET A 102 -14.74 -2.46 -13.21
N CYS A 103 -15.33 -3.00 -14.27
CA CYS A 103 -15.63 -2.19 -15.44
C CYS A 103 -17.11 -2.20 -15.75
N THR A 104 -17.60 -1.05 -16.22
CA THR A 104 -18.97 -0.89 -16.69
C THR A 104 -18.99 -0.66 -18.19
N ASP A 105 -20.10 -0.96 -18.84
CA ASP A 105 -20.38 -0.53 -20.21
C ASP A 105 -20.91 0.93 -20.26
N GLU A 106 -21.36 1.35 -21.45
CA GLU A 106 -21.90 2.70 -21.71
C GLU A 106 -23.15 2.99 -20.87
N ASP A 107 -23.96 1.98 -20.58
CA ASP A 107 -25.17 2.05 -19.75
C ASP A 107 -24.85 2.01 -18.24
N ARG A 108 -23.56 2.04 -17.86
CA ARG A 108 -23.07 1.90 -16.48
C ARG A 108 -23.47 0.58 -15.81
N LYS A 109 -23.68 -0.49 -16.58
CA LYS A 109 -23.85 -1.85 -16.04
C LYS A 109 -22.50 -2.51 -15.87
N ILE A 110 -22.28 -3.21 -14.74
CA ILE A 110 -21.04 -3.96 -14.52
C ILE A 110 -20.99 -5.13 -15.51
N VAL A 111 -19.91 -5.22 -16.25
CA VAL A 111 -19.69 -6.31 -17.23
C VAL A 111 -18.50 -7.19 -16.86
N ALA A 112 -17.58 -6.69 -16.03
CA ALA A 112 -16.50 -7.46 -15.45
C ALA A 112 -16.08 -6.91 -14.09
N THR A 113 -15.54 -7.78 -13.25
CA THR A 113 -14.95 -7.41 -11.97
C THR A 113 -13.72 -8.26 -11.67
N THR A 114 -12.70 -7.68 -11.05
CA THR A 114 -11.56 -8.45 -10.54
C THR A 114 -11.88 -9.11 -9.21
N LEU A 115 -13.06 -8.83 -8.66
CA LEU A 115 -13.54 -9.53 -7.48
C LEU A 115 -13.72 -11.01 -7.81
N PRO A 116 -13.27 -11.93 -6.95
CA PRO A 116 -13.38 -13.35 -7.25
C PRO A 116 -14.86 -13.72 -7.27
N GLU A 117 -15.40 -13.88 -8.48
CA GLU A 117 -16.84 -14.07 -8.67
C GLU A 117 -17.33 -15.25 -7.86
N LYS A 118 -16.59 -16.37 -7.87
CA LYS A 118 -16.92 -17.57 -7.09
C LYS A 118 -17.07 -17.29 -5.58
N LEU A 119 -16.34 -16.31 -5.04
CA LEU A 119 -16.45 -15.92 -3.63
C LEU A 119 -17.64 -15.01 -3.36
N ILE A 120 -17.98 -14.15 -4.32
CA ILE A 120 -19.23 -13.39 -4.29
C ILE A 120 -20.41 -14.38 -4.39
N PHE A 121 -20.38 -15.29 -5.36
CA PHE A 121 -21.33 -16.37 -5.57
C PHE A 121 -21.52 -17.22 -4.31
N GLN A 122 -20.45 -17.72 -3.67
CA GLN A 122 -20.56 -18.57 -2.48
C GLN A 122 -21.19 -17.86 -1.27
N ARG A 123 -21.00 -16.55 -1.15
CA ARG A 123 -21.61 -15.77 -0.07
C ARG A 123 -23.09 -15.51 -0.35
N PHE A 124 -23.40 -15.02 -1.55
CA PHE A 124 -24.78 -14.77 -1.95
C PHE A 124 -25.59 -16.05 -1.99
N GLN A 125 -25.05 -17.16 -2.49
CA GLN A 125 -25.75 -18.45 -2.51
C GLN A 125 -26.02 -19.01 -1.09
N LYS A 126 -25.27 -18.55 -0.07
CA LYS A 126 -25.57 -18.85 1.34
C LYS A 126 -26.66 -17.95 1.93
N GLU A 127 -26.87 -16.76 1.36
CA GLU A 127 -27.81 -15.74 1.83
C GLU A 127 -29.11 -15.74 1.00
N THR A 128 -29.08 -16.23 -0.24
CA THR A 128 -30.16 -16.23 -1.23
C THR A 128 -30.07 -17.53 -2.05
N ASP A 129 -31.17 -18.28 -2.17
CA ASP A 129 -31.29 -19.48 -3.04
C ASP A 129 -31.31 -19.13 -4.56
N GLU A 130 -31.08 -17.87 -4.92
CA GLU A 130 -31.16 -17.38 -6.29
C GLU A 130 -29.81 -17.44 -7.03
N PRO A 131 -29.81 -17.71 -8.34
CA PRO A 131 -28.61 -17.59 -9.17
C PRO A 131 -28.14 -16.14 -9.20
N VAL A 132 -26.94 -15.91 -8.69
CA VAL A 132 -26.33 -14.59 -8.62
C VAL A 132 -25.99 -14.10 -10.03
N ASP A 133 -26.37 -12.88 -10.37
CA ASP A 133 -25.93 -12.23 -11.59
C ASP A 133 -25.07 -10.98 -11.31
N LEU A 134 -24.51 -10.40 -12.36
CA LEU A 134 -23.67 -9.19 -12.25
C LEU A 134 -24.46 -7.95 -11.77
N ASP A 135 -25.78 -7.92 -11.97
CA ASP A 135 -26.63 -6.82 -11.52
C ASP A 135 -26.81 -6.88 -9.99
N MET A 136 -26.86 -8.08 -9.40
CA MET A 136 -26.86 -8.24 -7.95
C MET A 136 -25.51 -7.82 -7.35
N ILE A 137 -24.39 -8.14 -8.01
CA ILE A 137 -23.05 -7.67 -7.62
C ILE A 137 -22.98 -6.13 -7.68
N HIS A 138 -23.54 -5.53 -8.73
CA HIS A 138 -23.63 -4.08 -8.88
C HIS A 138 -24.41 -3.41 -7.77
N ASN A 139 -25.60 -3.92 -7.48
CA ASN A 139 -26.46 -3.40 -6.41
C ASN A 139 -25.78 -3.54 -5.04
N TYR A 140 -25.07 -4.65 -4.81
CA TYR A 140 -24.30 -4.84 -3.61
C TYR A 140 -23.15 -3.83 -3.47
N ILE A 141 -22.31 -3.67 -4.49
CA ILE A 141 -21.22 -2.68 -4.49
C ILE A 141 -21.77 -1.28 -4.26
N LYS A 142 -22.86 -0.91 -4.95
CA LYS A 142 -23.55 0.37 -4.75
C LYS A 142 -24.08 0.55 -3.34
N SER A 143 -24.72 -0.47 -2.77
CA SER A 143 -25.22 -0.42 -1.39
C SER A 143 -24.10 -0.18 -0.36
N LYS A 144 -22.86 -0.52 -0.74
CA LYS A 144 -21.66 -0.41 0.09
C LYS A 144 -20.77 0.79 -0.23
N ALA A 145 -21.16 1.64 -1.18
CA ALA A 145 -20.39 2.82 -1.61
C ALA A 145 -20.06 3.79 -0.45
N LYS A 146 -20.96 3.95 0.53
CA LYS A 146 -20.69 4.78 1.73
C LYS A 146 -19.59 4.21 2.61
N GLU A 147 -19.59 2.88 2.80
CA GLU A 147 -18.61 2.20 3.63
C GLU A 147 -17.24 2.15 2.90
N GLN A 148 -17.25 2.01 1.57
CA GLN A 148 -16.09 2.15 0.70
C GLN A 148 -15.48 3.57 0.75
N ALA A 149 -16.30 4.61 0.77
CA ALA A 149 -15.82 5.99 0.95
C ALA A 149 -15.10 6.18 2.30
N LEU A 150 -15.66 5.63 3.38
CA LEU A 150 -15.04 5.65 4.71
C LEU A 150 -13.70 4.90 4.75
N GLU A 151 -13.60 3.81 4.01
CA GLU A 151 -12.38 3.05 3.86
C GLU A 151 -11.31 3.83 3.10
N TRP A 152 -11.67 4.47 1.98
CA TRP A 152 -10.75 5.35 1.25
C TRP A 152 -10.22 6.48 2.11
N GLN A 153 -11.06 7.06 2.97
CA GLN A 153 -10.63 8.04 3.97
C GLN A 153 -9.65 7.43 4.99
N THR A 154 -9.85 6.18 5.38
CA THR A 154 -8.98 5.47 6.32
C THR A 154 -7.65 5.09 5.68
N HIS A 155 -7.65 4.60 4.43
CA HIS A 155 -6.44 4.37 3.65
C HIS A 155 -5.66 5.66 3.43
N THR A 156 -6.35 6.73 3.02
CA THR A 156 -5.77 8.07 2.91
C THR A 156 -5.09 8.50 4.21
N ARG A 157 -5.72 8.26 5.37
CA ARG A 157 -5.10 8.54 6.69
C ARG A 157 -3.84 7.70 6.91
N ARG A 158 -3.83 6.42 6.50
CA ARG A 158 -2.66 5.53 6.60
C ARG A 158 -1.53 5.93 5.65
N VAL A 159 -1.82 6.19 4.38
CA VAL A 159 -0.84 6.68 3.40
C VAL A 159 -0.28 8.03 3.84
N ARG A 160 -1.12 8.96 4.32
CA ARG A 160 -0.66 10.23 4.90
C ARG A 160 0.26 10.01 6.09
N LYS A 161 -0.06 9.06 6.98
CA LYS A 161 0.79 8.68 8.11
C LYS A 161 2.15 8.14 7.63
N HIS A 162 2.17 7.25 6.65
CA HIS A 162 3.41 6.69 6.09
C HIS A 162 4.23 7.70 5.28
N GLN A 163 3.60 8.60 4.52
CA GLN A 163 4.28 9.68 3.80
C GLN A 163 4.89 10.73 4.74
N MET A 164 4.36 10.87 5.96
CA MET A 164 4.98 11.64 7.04
C MET A 164 6.19 10.93 7.68
N ASP A 165 6.40 9.65 7.36
CA ASP A 165 7.42 8.78 7.95
C ASP A 165 8.57 8.42 6.99
N GLY A 166 8.62 9.01 5.79
CA GLY A 166 9.59 8.68 4.73
C GLY A 166 11.05 8.71 5.15
N ASP A 167 11.58 7.52 5.43
CA ASP A 167 12.91 6.99 5.09
C ASP A 167 12.78 5.46 5.06
N GLU A 168 12.47 4.88 3.88
CA GLU A 168 12.89 3.52 3.47
C GLU A 168 12.55 3.24 1.98
N ASP A 169 13.58 2.81 1.25
CA ASP A 169 13.71 2.38 -0.16
C ASP A 169 13.42 3.39 -1.29
N ASP A 170 14.43 4.24 -1.59
CA ASP A 170 14.45 5.21 -2.69
C ASP A 170 15.01 4.66 -4.02
N ASP A 171 15.79 3.57 -4.02
CA ASP A 171 16.52 3.13 -5.23
C ASP A 171 15.63 2.40 -6.26
N GLU A 172 14.68 1.58 -5.81
CA GLU A 172 13.76 0.86 -6.73
C GLU A 172 12.65 1.78 -7.28
N ARG A 173 12.29 2.82 -6.50
CA ARG A 173 11.28 3.83 -6.88
C ARG A 173 11.81 4.86 -7.88
N ALA A 174 13.12 5.12 -7.90
CA ALA A 174 13.76 6.03 -8.85
C ALA A 174 13.79 5.45 -10.28
N LEU A 175 14.00 4.14 -10.42
CA LEU A 175 14.11 3.46 -11.73
C LEU A 175 12.76 3.35 -12.49
N ILE A 176 11.65 3.25 -11.76
CA ILE A 176 10.29 3.18 -12.32
C ILE A 176 9.81 4.57 -12.78
N ARG A 177 10.22 5.61 -12.05
CA ARG A 177 9.97 7.02 -12.35
C ARG A 177 10.55 7.45 -13.71
N GLU A 178 11.72 6.92 -14.06
CA GLU A 178 12.43 7.20 -15.32
C GLU A 178 11.69 6.72 -16.59
N ARG A 179 10.84 5.69 -16.49
CA ARG A 179 10.16 5.09 -17.68
C ARG A 179 8.76 5.62 -17.96
N LEU A 180 8.03 6.08 -16.94
CA LEU A 180 6.60 6.47 -17.05
C LEU A 180 6.37 7.81 -17.74
N SER A 181 7.36 8.66 -17.58
CA SER A 181 7.84 9.71 -18.44
C SER A 181 7.46 9.69 -19.95
N GLN A 182 7.68 8.59 -20.68
CA GLN A 182 7.77 8.64 -22.14
C GLN A 182 6.44 8.66 -22.91
N MET A 183 5.30 8.83 -22.25
CA MET A 183 4.17 7.98 -22.64
C MET A 183 2.80 8.64 -22.79
N PHE A 184 2.57 9.80 -22.19
CA PHE A 184 1.23 10.35 -22.17
C PHE A 184 1.30 11.76 -22.71
N ASP A 185 0.45 12.08 -23.68
CA ASP A 185 -0.03 13.41 -23.99
C ASP A 185 -1.46 13.27 -24.54
N ASN A 186 -2.30 14.29 -24.32
CA ASN A 186 -3.67 14.52 -24.82
C ASN A 186 -4.90 14.46 -23.86
N SER A 187 -5.73 15.52 -24.07
CA SER A 187 -7.11 15.85 -23.64
C SER A 187 -7.29 16.42 -22.20
N THR A 188 -7.49 17.74 -21.98
CA THR A 188 -8.65 18.68 -22.18
C THR A 188 -9.89 18.32 -21.34
N SER A 189 -10.55 19.17 -20.53
CA SER A 189 -10.54 20.63 -20.27
C SER A 189 -11.28 20.97 -18.95
N ASP A 190 -10.92 22.10 -18.33
CA ASP A 190 -11.73 23.13 -17.62
C ASP A 190 -12.72 22.76 -16.47
N SER A 191 -12.88 23.50 -15.35
CA SER A 191 -12.61 24.91 -15.06
C SER A 191 -12.50 25.24 -13.54
N LEU A 192 -11.56 26.14 -13.19
CA LEU A 192 -11.71 27.31 -12.30
C LEU A 192 -12.07 27.25 -10.78
N ILE A 193 -12.20 26.11 -10.07
CA ILE A 193 -12.77 26.15 -8.69
C ILE A 193 -11.84 25.89 -7.47
N HIS A 194 -10.63 25.33 -7.54
CA HIS A 194 -9.89 25.01 -6.29
C HIS A 194 -8.81 26.03 -5.88
N ARG A 195 -9.26 27.19 -5.40
CA ARG A 195 -8.45 28.03 -4.50
C ARG A 195 -8.31 27.28 -3.17
N PHE A 196 -7.08 26.90 -2.85
CA PHE A 196 -6.65 26.20 -1.63
C PHE A 196 -7.19 24.77 -1.50
N ALA A 197 -6.33 23.78 -1.72
CA ALA A 197 -6.58 22.41 -1.26
C ALA A 197 -6.36 22.36 0.27
N THR A 198 -7.24 23.04 0.99
CA THR A 198 -7.51 22.74 2.39
C THR A 198 -8.53 21.60 2.40
N ASP A 199 -8.58 20.80 3.45
CA ASP A 199 -9.86 20.18 3.78
C ASP A 199 -10.94 21.28 3.88
N GLY A 200 -12.22 20.95 3.87
CA GLY A 200 -13.29 21.93 4.06
C GLY A 200 -13.18 22.77 5.35
N GLU A 201 -12.14 22.56 6.18
CA GLU A 201 -11.84 23.22 7.45
C GLU A 201 -10.59 24.12 7.43
N GLY A 202 -9.91 24.30 6.30
CA GLY A 202 -8.78 25.24 6.20
C GLY A 202 -7.41 24.69 6.65
N THR A 203 -7.27 23.38 6.87
CA THR A 203 -6.02 22.78 7.34
C THR A 203 -5.18 22.21 6.19
N PHE A 204 -3.84 22.30 6.32
CA PHE A 204 -2.89 21.76 5.35
C PHE A 204 -1.74 21.02 6.05
N HIS A 205 -1.18 20.01 5.37
CA HIS A 205 -0.09 19.18 5.88
C HIS A 205 1.20 19.48 5.11
N ALA A 206 2.23 19.93 5.82
CA ALA A 206 3.54 20.23 5.23
C ALA A 206 4.53 19.10 5.54
N LYS A 207 5.25 18.61 4.51
CA LYS A 207 6.35 17.65 4.68
C LYS A 207 7.53 18.35 5.35
N LEU A 208 8.02 17.79 6.46
CA LEU A 208 9.15 18.36 7.17
C LEU A 208 10.45 18.07 6.41
N ILE A 209 11.24 19.09 6.13
CA ILE A 209 12.55 18.95 5.48
C ILE A 209 13.65 19.52 6.38
N VAL A 210 14.79 18.84 6.40
CA VAL A 210 16.00 19.27 7.10
C VAL A 210 16.97 19.87 6.09
N PRO A 211 17.53 21.08 6.35
CA PRO A 211 18.56 21.66 5.51
C PRO A 211 19.73 20.69 5.27
N GLY A 212 20.16 20.56 4.01
CA GLY A 212 21.17 19.64 3.50
C GLY A 212 20.66 18.27 3.07
N SER A 213 19.34 18.08 2.97
CA SER A 213 18.74 16.85 2.41
C SER A 213 18.19 17.16 1.01
N PRO A 214 18.43 16.30 0.00
CA PRO A 214 17.80 16.45 -1.30
C PRO A 214 16.28 16.21 -1.16
N LEU A 215 15.51 17.04 -1.85
CA LEU A 215 14.06 16.93 -1.95
C LEU A 215 13.71 16.76 -3.43
N SER A 216 13.33 15.55 -3.81
CA SER A 216 12.81 15.25 -5.14
C SER A 216 11.29 15.38 -5.15
N VAL A 217 10.76 16.20 -6.06
CA VAL A 217 9.34 16.45 -6.24
C VAL A 217 8.95 16.16 -7.69
N VAL A 218 7.94 15.32 -7.88
CA VAL A 218 7.42 15.00 -9.21
C VAL A 218 6.54 16.15 -9.69
N ILE A 219 6.88 16.74 -10.84
CA ILE A 219 6.17 17.87 -11.45
C ILE A 219 5.15 17.36 -12.50
N GLY A 220 5.34 16.15 -13.03
CA GLY A 220 4.54 15.62 -14.13
C GLY A 220 5.15 15.95 -15.49
N LYS A 221 4.38 15.87 -16.59
CA LYS A 221 4.92 16.10 -17.93
C LYS A 221 5.31 17.57 -18.14
N LEU A 222 6.43 17.79 -18.85
CA LEU A 222 7.03 19.11 -19.06
C LEU A 222 6.35 19.92 -20.17
N ASP A 223 5.81 19.24 -21.17
CA ASP A 223 5.06 19.82 -22.29
C ASP A 223 3.77 20.55 -21.87
N VAL A 224 3.15 20.09 -20.78
CA VAL A 224 1.98 20.74 -20.16
C VAL A 224 2.35 21.59 -18.95
N LEU A 225 3.63 21.68 -18.59
CA LEU A 225 4.11 22.50 -17.49
C LEU A 225 4.32 23.93 -17.98
N LYS A 226 3.62 24.88 -17.37
CA LYS A 226 3.86 26.30 -17.62
C LYS A 226 5.06 26.78 -16.81
N GLU A 227 5.02 26.50 -15.52
CA GLU A 227 6.06 26.91 -14.58
C GLU A 227 5.92 26.20 -13.24
N VAL A 228 7.00 26.19 -12.46
CA VAL A 228 6.98 25.79 -11.06
C VAL A 228 7.24 27.02 -10.21
N ARG A 229 6.36 27.26 -9.24
CA ARG A 229 6.44 28.42 -8.35
C ARG A 229 6.68 27.96 -6.93
N LEU A 230 7.59 28.61 -6.24
CA LEU A 230 7.78 28.52 -4.81
C LEU A 230 7.04 29.68 -4.14
N ARG A 231 6.16 29.37 -3.20
CA ARG A 231 5.45 30.38 -2.41
C ARG A 231 5.80 30.22 -0.95
N TYR A 232 6.20 31.31 -0.31
CA TYR A 232 6.33 31.33 1.13
C TYR A 232 4.95 31.31 1.77
N ILE A 233 4.80 30.54 2.84
CA ILE A 233 3.58 30.48 3.64
C ILE A 233 3.90 30.97 5.03
N PRO A 234 3.39 32.16 5.42
CA PRO A 234 3.62 32.68 6.76
C PRO A 234 3.00 31.77 7.80
N THR A 235 3.71 31.56 8.89
CA THR A 235 3.27 30.76 10.03
C THR A 235 3.34 31.56 11.32
N GLY A 236 2.31 31.47 12.16
CA GLY A 236 2.27 32.14 13.47
C GLY A 236 0.99 32.97 13.69
N PRO A 237 0.82 33.54 14.90
CA PRO A 237 -0.41 34.25 15.30
C PRO A 237 -0.74 35.47 14.43
N GLU A 238 0.27 36.06 13.77
CA GLU A 238 0.10 37.23 12.90
C GLU A 238 0.24 36.89 11.41
N ALA A 239 0.28 35.61 11.04
CA ALA A 239 0.50 35.17 9.65
C ALA A 239 -0.49 35.78 8.65
N TYR A 240 -1.73 36.08 9.08
CA TYR A 240 -2.75 36.72 8.25
C TYR A 240 -2.45 38.19 7.92
N LYS A 241 -1.59 38.87 8.69
CA LYS A 241 -1.17 40.26 8.44
C LYS A 241 0.06 40.33 7.52
N VAL A 242 0.75 39.22 7.35
CA VAL A 242 2.00 39.15 6.59
C VAL A 242 1.67 38.80 5.15
N VAL A 243 1.69 39.81 4.27
CA VAL A 243 1.76 39.58 2.83
C VAL A 243 3.22 39.28 2.50
N PRO A 244 3.57 38.05 2.07
CA PRO A 244 4.93 37.76 1.65
C PRO A 244 5.32 38.73 0.53
N ASP A 245 6.48 39.35 0.65
CA ASP A 245 6.99 40.30 -0.32
C ASP A 245 8.12 39.69 -1.16
N LEU A 246 8.64 40.49 -2.08
CA LEU A 246 9.78 40.09 -2.92
C LEU A 246 11.00 39.66 -2.08
N ALA A 247 11.24 40.30 -0.94
CA ALA A 247 12.39 40.00 -0.10
C ALA A 247 12.27 38.60 0.52
N VAL A 248 11.07 38.19 0.93
CA VAL A 248 10.82 36.84 1.47
C VAL A 248 10.97 35.77 0.39
N HIS A 249 10.44 35.98 -0.82
CA HIS A 249 10.62 35.02 -1.92
C HIS A 249 12.07 34.96 -2.41
N THR A 250 12.80 36.08 -2.38
CA THR A 250 14.24 36.11 -2.69
C THR A 250 15.03 35.29 -1.67
N LYS A 251 14.70 35.41 -0.38
CA LYS A 251 15.29 34.57 0.69
C LYS A 251 14.96 33.09 0.52
N LEU A 252 13.72 32.77 0.14
CA LEU A 252 13.31 31.39 -0.14
C LEU A 252 14.11 30.82 -1.32
N CYS A 253 14.34 31.62 -2.36
CA CYS A 253 15.15 31.24 -3.50
C CYS A 253 16.61 30.97 -3.18
N GLN A 254 17.22 31.80 -2.34
CA GLN A 254 18.59 31.59 -1.86
C GLN A 254 18.73 30.26 -1.11
N VAL A 255 17.66 29.82 -0.44
CA VAL A 255 17.63 28.60 0.36
C VAL A 255 17.38 27.35 -0.46
N VAL A 256 16.47 27.42 -1.43
CA VAL A 256 16.08 26.28 -2.28
C VAL A 256 17.11 26.03 -3.41
N ASN A 257 18.02 26.99 -3.64
CA ASN A 257 19.10 26.94 -4.63
C ASN A 257 18.67 26.45 -6.02
N ALA A 258 17.45 26.79 -6.39
CA ALA A 258 16.86 26.30 -7.63
C ALA A 258 15.85 27.30 -8.19
N CYS A 259 16.05 28.59 -7.93
CA CYS A 259 15.23 29.65 -8.49
C CYS A 259 15.93 30.38 -9.63
N LYS A 260 15.14 30.76 -10.64
CA LYS A 260 15.55 31.65 -11.72
C LYS A 260 15.25 33.12 -11.44
N ALA A 261 14.12 33.41 -10.80
CA ALA A 261 13.67 34.76 -10.49
C ALA A 261 12.73 34.75 -9.28
N ALA A 262 12.55 35.89 -8.63
CA ALA A 262 11.53 36.08 -7.60
C ALA A 262 10.71 37.35 -7.88
N ASN A 263 9.44 37.31 -7.53
CA ASN A 263 8.54 38.47 -7.52
C ASN A 263 7.82 38.56 -6.17
N GLN A 264 6.91 39.54 -6.03
CA GLN A 264 6.17 39.76 -4.79
C GLN A 264 5.28 38.57 -4.40
N ASN A 265 4.78 37.80 -5.36
CA ASN A 265 3.81 36.73 -5.13
C ASN A 265 4.43 35.33 -5.03
N TYR A 266 5.55 35.09 -5.71
CA TYR A 266 6.23 33.80 -5.74
C TYR A 266 7.66 33.91 -6.27
N ALA A 267 8.38 32.82 -6.08
CA ALA A 267 9.69 32.52 -6.60
C ALA A 267 9.59 31.55 -7.78
N LEU A 268 10.10 31.91 -8.96
CA LEU A 268 10.12 31.03 -10.12
C LEU A 268 11.30 30.07 -10.02
N VAL A 269 11.01 28.79 -10.11
CA VAL A 269 12.02 27.72 -10.09
C VAL A 269 12.76 27.66 -11.42
N SER A 270 14.09 27.51 -11.38
CA SER A 270 14.92 27.26 -12.56
C SER A 270 14.53 25.90 -13.17
N ASN A 271 14.34 25.87 -14.48
CA ASN A 271 13.96 24.68 -15.23
C ASN A 271 15.13 23.69 -15.39
N ASP A 272 16.06 23.62 -14.43
CA ASP A 272 17.10 22.57 -14.37
C ASP A 272 16.45 21.26 -13.91
N VAL A 273 15.39 20.91 -14.60
CA VAL A 273 14.61 19.69 -14.45
C VAL A 273 15.36 18.64 -15.23
N ILE A 274 15.86 17.63 -14.52
CA ILE A 274 16.55 16.51 -15.16
C ILE A 274 15.51 15.81 -16.05
N GLU A 275 15.75 15.84 -17.36
CA GLU A 275 14.84 15.34 -18.38
C GLU A 275 14.96 13.81 -18.45
N LEU A 276 14.31 13.14 -17.51
CA LEU A 276 14.04 11.69 -17.56
C LEU A 276 12.57 11.47 -17.93
N GLY A 277 12.08 12.31 -18.86
CA GLY A 277 10.75 12.50 -19.48
C GLY A 277 9.50 12.54 -18.58
N ALA A 278 9.63 12.56 -17.26
CA ALA A 278 8.73 13.30 -16.40
C ALA A 278 9.57 14.39 -15.74
N GLY A 279 9.02 15.59 -15.59
CA GLY A 279 9.71 16.65 -14.91
C GLY A 279 9.89 16.30 -13.44
N TYR A 280 11.12 16.13 -13.00
CA TYR A 280 11.46 16.04 -11.58
C TYR A 280 12.17 17.30 -11.14
N PHE A 281 11.75 17.81 -10.00
CA PHE A 281 12.42 18.89 -9.32
C PHE A 281 13.16 18.35 -8.13
N THR A 282 14.49 18.25 -8.24
CA THR A 282 15.33 18.00 -7.06
C THR A 282 15.83 19.33 -6.55
N MET A 283 15.51 19.65 -5.31
CA MET A 283 16.08 20.81 -4.62
C MET A 283 16.87 20.34 -3.41
N GLU A 284 18.01 20.97 -3.15
CA GLU A 284 18.69 20.82 -1.86
C GLU A 284 18.50 22.10 -1.08
N LEU A 285 17.97 21.99 0.14
CA LEU A 285 17.85 23.15 1.02
C LEU A 285 19.24 23.47 1.59
N ASP A 286 19.80 24.63 1.25
CA ASP A 286 21.14 25.01 1.69
C ASP A 286 21.23 25.05 3.23
N LYS A 287 22.38 24.67 3.81
CA LYS A 287 22.66 24.83 5.24
C LYS A 287 22.60 26.30 5.70
N ILE A 288 22.76 27.27 4.78
CA ILE A 288 22.65 28.72 5.04
C ILE A 288 21.23 29.14 5.44
N THR A 289 20.21 28.31 5.22
CA THR A 289 18.79 28.54 5.57
C THR A 289 18.61 29.07 7.00
N LYS A 290 19.38 28.55 7.97
CA LYS A 290 19.34 29.02 9.37
C LYS A 290 19.75 30.49 9.53
N LYS A 291 20.70 30.96 8.72
CA LYS A 291 21.16 32.35 8.71
C LYS A 291 20.15 33.26 7.99
N VAL A 292 19.62 32.82 6.85
CA VAL A 292 18.69 33.61 6.02
C VAL A 292 17.38 33.93 6.76
N PHE A 293 16.81 32.92 7.42
CA PHE A 293 15.55 33.06 8.16
C PHE A 293 15.76 33.17 9.68
N LYS A 294 16.96 33.54 10.14
CA LYS A 294 17.29 33.78 11.56
C LYS A 294 16.90 32.63 12.51
N GLY A 295 16.81 31.40 12.01
CA GLY A 295 16.39 30.23 12.78
C GLY A 295 14.87 30.09 12.97
N GLU A 296 14.05 30.89 12.30
CA GLU A 296 12.57 30.81 12.35
C GLU A 296 12.03 29.70 11.45
N GLU A 297 11.30 28.74 12.03
CA GLU A 297 10.59 27.73 11.24
C GLU A 297 9.65 28.41 10.24
N PHE A 298 9.63 27.94 9.00
CA PHE A 298 8.73 28.46 7.98
C PHE A 298 8.21 27.36 7.06
N VAL A 299 7.09 27.64 6.42
CA VAL A 299 6.45 26.76 5.44
C VAL A 299 6.57 27.38 4.06
N PHE A 300 6.71 26.55 3.04
CA PHE A 300 6.59 26.95 1.65
C PHE A 300 5.79 25.94 0.84
N ALA A 301 5.13 26.40 -0.21
CA ALA A 301 4.48 25.57 -1.21
C ALA A 301 5.30 25.54 -2.50
N LEU A 302 5.37 24.38 -3.12
CA LEU A 302 5.75 24.20 -4.51
C LEU A 302 4.46 24.06 -5.33
N ASP A 303 4.12 25.10 -6.07
CA ASP A 303 3.00 25.13 -6.98
C ASP A 303 3.47 24.71 -8.38
N ILE A 304 2.91 23.61 -8.85
CA ILE A 304 3.10 23.11 -10.19
C ILE A 304 2.00 23.71 -11.06
N VAL A 305 2.35 24.69 -11.88
CA VAL A 305 1.41 25.45 -12.71
C VAL A 305 1.46 24.88 -14.12
N ARG A 306 0.33 24.36 -14.59
CA ARG A 306 0.23 23.81 -15.94
C ARG A 306 -0.17 24.88 -16.95
N ILE A 307 0.08 24.62 -18.24
CA ILE A 307 -0.32 25.50 -19.35
C ILE A 307 -1.84 25.69 -19.36
N SER A 308 -2.59 24.67 -18.96
CA SER A 308 -4.04 24.73 -18.73
C SER A 308 -4.48 25.69 -17.60
N GLY A 309 -3.53 26.23 -16.83
CA GLY A 309 -3.82 27.06 -15.67
C GLY A 309 -4.11 26.29 -14.38
N SER A 310 -4.22 24.97 -14.42
CA SER A 310 -4.39 24.16 -13.19
C SER A 310 -3.14 24.26 -12.32
N ILE A 311 -3.33 24.39 -11.00
CA ILE A 311 -2.25 24.49 -10.02
C ILE A 311 -2.33 23.28 -9.08
N THR A 312 -1.23 22.55 -8.96
CA THR A 312 -1.06 21.51 -7.93
C THR A 312 -0.02 21.96 -6.92
N SER A 313 -0.42 22.16 -5.66
CA SER A 313 0.49 22.58 -4.59
C SER A 313 1.03 21.40 -3.79
N ARG A 314 2.31 21.48 -3.40
CA ARG A 314 2.98 20.59 -2.45
C ARG A 314 3.56 21.42 -1.32
N TYR A 315 3.25 21.09 -0.07
CA TYR A 315 3.62 21.91 1.08
C TYR A 315 4.80 21.31 1.84
N PHE A 316 5.74 22.17 2.23
CA PHE A 316 6.98 21.80 2.91
C PHE A 316 7.23 22.72 4.11
N ALA A 317 7.74 22.17 5.20
CA ALA A 317 8.07 22.90 6.41
C ALA A 317 9.54 22.70 6.76
N ILE A 318 10.26 23.78 7.04
CA ILE A 318 11.67 23.70 7.43
C ILE A 318 11.80 23.63 8.94
N LYS A 319 12.55 22.62 9.40
CA LYS A 319 12.96 22.51 10.81
C LYS A 319 14.46 22.73 10.96
N TYR A 320 14.84 23.78 11.68
CA TYR A 320 16.23 23.96 12.08
C TYR A 320 16.58 23.04 13.25
N ARG A 321 17.78 22.45 13.22
CA ARG A 321 18.37 21.83 14.40
C ARG A 321 18.61 22.92 15.46
N THR A 322 17.71 23.07 16.42
CA THR A 322 18.04 23.71 17.69
C THR A 322 19.02 22.80 18.41
N SER A 323 20.20 23.32 18.74
CA SER A 323 21.17 22.60 19.57
C SER A 323 20.50 22.27 20.89
N ARG A 324 20.35 20.97 21.20
CA ARG A 324 19.69 20.37 22.38
C ARG A 324 18.19 20.04 22.30
N GLN A 325 17.63 19.79 21.12
CA GLN A 325 16.54 18.82 21.06
C GLN A 325 16.99 17.62 20.26
N LYS A 326 17.03 16.44 20.93
CA LYS A 326 16.97 15.16 20.25
C LYS A 326 15.88 15.29 19.18
N ARG A 327 16.13 14.66 18.02
CA ARG A 327 15.20 14.55 16.88
C ARG A 327 13.76 14.37 17.40
N SER A 328 12.74 14.53 16.57
CA SER A 328 11.52 13.73 16.78
C SER A 328 11.92 12.25 16.67
N SER A 329 12.66 11.77 17.67
CA SER A 329 13.26 10.48 17.76
C SER A 329 12.09 9.64 18.18
N TYR A 330 11.73 8.74 17.29
CA TYR A 330 10.97 7.58 17.68
C TYR A 330 11.37 7.13 19.09
N SER A 331 10.38 6.82 19.92
CA SER A 331 10.63 6.11 21.16
C SER A 331 11.38 4.80 20.85
N SER A 332 12.02 4.22 21.86
CA SER A 332 12.43 2.82 21.76
C SER A 332 11.22 1.95 21.41
N TRP A 333 11.47 0.86 20.68
CA TRP A 333 10.46 -0.15 20.42
C TRP A 333 10.07 -0.84 21.72
N SER A 334 8.80 -0.75 22.09
CA SER A 334 8.19 -1.71 23.02
C SER A 334 7.85 -2.96 22.22
N SER A 335 8.39 -4.11 22.60
CA SER A 335 8.27 -5.35 21.82
C SER A 335 7.63 -6.46 22.65
N TRP A 336 6.82 -7.28 22.00
CA TRP A 336 6.17 -8.45 22.56
C TRP A 336 6.37 -9.62 21.59
N SER A 337 6.44 -10.83 22.13
CA SER A 337 6.62 -12.07 21.39
C SER A 337 5.75 -13.13 22.03
N ILE A 338 5.28 -14.08 21.22
CA ILE A 338 4.74 -15.31 21.78
C ILE A 338 5.83 -16.01 22.64
N PRO A 339 5.45 -16.76 23.68
CA PRO A 339 6.43 -17.42 24.53
C PRO A 339 7.16 -18.54 23.77
N ASN A 340 8.41 -18.80 24.10
CA ASN A 340 9.20 -19.88 23.46
C ASN A 340 9.20 -19.83 21.93
N GLU A 341 9.29 -18.62 21.36
CA GLU A 341 9.32 -18.38 19.90
C GLU A 341 10.29 -19.28 19.13
N ASN A 342 11.39 -19.69 19.76
CA ASN A 342 12.38 -20.60 19.18
C ASN A 342 11.82 -21.98 18.79
N TYR A 343 10.64 -22.34 19.30
CA TYR A 343 9.90 -23.55 18.93
C TYR A 343 8.99 -23.37 17.72
N PHE A 344 8.75 -22.15 17.26
CA PHE A 344 7.92 -21.88 16.09
C PHE A 344 8.59 -22.46 14.83
N PRO A 345 7.90 -23.32 14.06
CA PRO A 345 8.46 -23.94 12.86
C PRO A 345 8.32 -23.04 11.63
N ASP A 346 9.20 -23.24 10.65
CA ASP A 346 9.21 -22.52 9.38
C ASP A 346 8.92 -23.50 8.25
N TYR A 347 7.64 -23.88 8.12
CA TYR A 347 7.19 -24.76 7.05
C TYR A 347 7.13 -24.04 5.71
N ASP A 348 7.14 -24.82 4.64
CA ASP A 348 7.15 -24.32 3.27
C ASP A 348 5.93 -24.80 2.49
N GLN A 349 5.52 -24.00 1.51
CA GLN A 349 4.58 -24.44 0.50
C GLN A 349 5.28 -25.40 -0.48
N PHE A 350 4.51 -26.32 -1.05
CA PHE A 350 5.03 -27.29 -2.01
C PHE A 350 3.95 -27.65 -3.02
N GLU A 351 4.37 -28.28 -4.11
CA GLU A 351 3.46 -28.72 -5.15
C GLU A 351 2.64 -29.94 -4.73
N MET A 352 1.33 -29.87 -4.95
CA MET A 352 0.33 -30.89 -4.76
C MET A 352 -0.61 -30.85 -5.98
N ASN A 353 -0.59 -31.90 -6.80
CA ASN A 353 -1.46 -32.05 -7.97
C ASN A 353 -1.38 -30.87 -8.96
N GLY A 354 -0.18 -30.39 -9.29
CA GLY A 354 0.03 -29.27 -10.22
C GLY A 354 -0.27 -27.89 -9.64
N CYS A 355 -0.43 -27.79 -8.32
CA CYS A 355 -0.77 -26.56 -7.61
C CYS A 355 0.03 -26.42 -6.32
N ALA A 356 0.27 -25.20 -5.83
CA ALA A 356 0.79 -25.05 -4.46
C ALA A 356 -0.22 -25.59 -3.44
N VAL A 357 0.26 -26.19 -2.34
CA VAL A 357 -0.59 -26.70 -1.25
C VAL A 357 -1.38 -25.60 -0.53
N GLY A 358 -0.96 -24.34 -0.67
CA GLY A 358 -1.66 -23.17 -0.16
C GLY A 358 -1.15 -22.67 1.19
N CYS A 359 -1.24 -21.35 1.37
CA CYS A 359 -0.70 -20.67 2.55
C CYS A 359 -1.55 -20.89 3.82
N GLY A 360 -2.87 -21.04 3.71
CA GLY A 360 -3.74 -21.33 4.86
C GLY A 360 -3.39 -22.64 5.58
N PRO A 361 -3.27 -23.78 4.85
CA PRO A 361 -2.82 -25.05 5.40
C PRO A 361 -1.46 -24.97 6.07
N VAL A 362 -0.49 -24.32 5.40
CA VAL A 362 0.87 -24.15 5.94
C VAL A 362 0.85 -23.30 7.22
N ALA A 363 0.07 -22.22 7.26
CA ALA A 363 -0.06 -21.36 8.42
C ALA A 363 -0.60 -22.11 9.64
N TRP A 364 -1.69 -22.86 9.45
CA TRP A 364 -2.25 -23.68 10.53
C TRP A 364 -1.31 -24.78 10.97
N SER A 365 -0.62 -25.44 10.03
CA SER A 365 0.42 -26.40 10.38
C SER A 365 1.52 -25.76 11.22
N MET A 366 1.98 -24.54 10.91
CA MET A 366 2.99 -23.85 11.72
C MET A 366 2.49 -23.58 13.15
N VAL A 367 1.25 -23.10 13.30
CA VAL A 367 0.64 -22.86 14.63
C VAL A 367 0.51 -24.16 15.43
N PHE A 368 0.01 -25.23 14.82
CA PHE A 368 -0.13 -26.52 15.50
C PHE A 368 1.21 -27.17 15.81
N GLY A 369 2.19 -27.09 14.90
CA GLY A 369 3.55 -27.55 15.14
C GLY A 369 4.23 -26.78 16.27
N TYR A 370 3.98 -25.46 16.39
CA TYR A 370 4.45 -24.67 17.52
C TYR A 370 3.86 -25.15 18.86
N TYR A 371 2.55 -25.36 18.94
CA TYR A 371 1.92 -25.86 20.17
C TYR A 371 2.37 -27.26 20.54
N ASP A 372 2.47 -28.17 19.57
CA ASP A 372 2.99 -29.52 19.75
C ASP A 372 4.41 -29.50 20.34
N ARG A 373 5.33 -28.79 19.67
CA ARG A 373 6.71 -28.63 20.12
C ARG A 373 6.80 -27.99 21.50
N ARG A 374 5.98 -26.98 21.77
CA ARG A 374 5.98 -26.30 23.06
C ARG A 374 5.48 -27.21 24.18
N SER A 375 4.48 -28.05 23.94
CA SER A 375 4.02 -29.06 24.91
C SER A 375 5.09 -30.10 25.22
N HIS A 376 5.80 -30.60 24.20
CA HIS A 376 6.87 -31.57 24.38
C HIS A 376 8.09 -31.01 25.14
N TYR A 377 8.43 -29.74 24.91
CA TYR A 377 9.66 -29.13 25.43
C TYR A 377 9.46 -28.16 26.61
N SER A 378 8.22 -27.87 27.00
CA SER A 378 7.91 -26.93 28.08
C SER A 378 6.86 -27.50 29.03
N SER A 379 7.31 -27.95 30.19
CA SER A 379 6.45 -28.49 31.26
C SER A 379 5.48 -27.47 31.86
N ALA A 380 5.67 -26.17 31.61
CA ALA A 380 4.83 -25.09 32.11
C ALA A 380 3.65 -24.74 31.18
N PHE A 381 3.45 -25.49 30.09
CA PHE A 381 2.48 -25.17 29.05
C PHE A 381 1.31 -26.15 28.98
N THR A 382 0.11 -25.62 28.70
CA THR A 382 -1.16 -26.37 28.62
C THR A 382 -1.64 -26.58 27.17
N GLY A 383 -0.72 -26.73 26.21
CA GLY A 383 -1.07 -27.18 24.86
C GLY A 383 -1.18 -28.70 24.77
N SER A 384 -1.24 -29.24 23.55
CA SER A 384 -1.33 -30.68 23.34
C SER A 384 -0.23 -31.27 22.45
N GLU A 385 0.36 -32.36 22.94
CA GLU A 385 1.25 -33.27 22.21
C GLU A 385 0.50 -34.12 21.16
N ASN A 386 -0.83 -34.03 21.09
CA ASN A 386 -1.63 -34.79 20.12
C ASN A 386 -1.81 -34.06 18.78
N LEU A 387 -1.26 -32.85 18.62
CA LEU A 387 -1.43 -32.01 17.43
C LEU A 387 -0.66 -32.54 16.23
N TYR A 388 0.52 -33.12 16.46
CA TYR A 388 1.27 -33.92 15.49
C TYR A 388 1.46 -35.34 16.03
N ARG A 389 1.41 -36.34 15.16
CA ARG A 389 1.42 -37.75 15.59
C ARG A 389 2.27 -38.61 14.66
N SER A 390 2.66 -39.79 15.15
CA SER A 390 3.69 -40.61 14.50
C SER A 390 3.27 -41.36 13.23
N GLY A 391 1.98 -41.40 12.92
CA GLY A 391 1.45 -42.01 11.71
C GLY A 391 1.96 -41.32 10.45
N SER A 392 1.92 -42.01 9.33
CA SER A 392 2.51 -41.56 8.05
C SER A 392 1.96 -40.22 7.54
N ASP A 393 0.80 -39.80 8.02
CA ASP A 393 0.11 -38.58 7.63
C ASP A 393 0.21 -37.46 8.68
N GLY A 394 0.93 -37.70 9.78
CA GLY A 394 1.11 -36.78 10.89
C GLY A 394 -0.12 -36.58 11.78
N THR A 395 -1.27 -37.24 11.49
CA THR A 395 -2.53 -37.00 12.22
C THR A 395 -3.02 -38.18 13.03
N THR A 396 -2.41 -39.36 12.83
CA THR A 396 -2.71 -40.65 13.46
C THR A 396 -1.48 -41.20 14.19
N GLY A 397 -1.59 -42.28 14.97
CA GLY A 397 -0.44 -42.90 15.66
C GLY A 397 -0.16 -42.34 17.06
N SER A 398 1.08 -42.40 17.54
CA SER A 398 1.45 -41.95 18.89
C SER A 398 1.57 -40.41 18.96
N SER A 399 1.24 -39.80 20.11
CA SER A 399 1.49 -38.39 20.42
C SER A 399 2.92 -38.11 20.90
N SER A 400 3.73 -39.15 21.11
CA SER A 400 5.10 -39.02 21.58
C SER A 400 6.07 -38.41 20.56
N GLU A 401 5.63 -38.26 19.31
CA GLU A 401 6.48 -37.71 18.26
C GLU A 401 6.29 -36.20 18.15
N VAL A 402 7.41 -35.48 18.13
CA VAL A 402 7.44 -34.02 18.07
C VAL A 402 7.38 -33.54 16.63
N ALA A 403 6.55 -32.53 16.36
CA ALA A 403 6.51 -31.87 15.06
C ALA A 403 7.90 -31.36 14.64
N PRO A 404 8.37 -31.64 13.41
CA PRO A 404 9.66 -31.15 12.93
C PRO A 404 9.66 -29.63 12.80
N LYS A 405 10.85 -29.01 12.77
CA LYS A 405 10.98 -27.54 12.59
C LYS A 405 10.80 -27.09 11.13
N TYR A 406 11.03 -28.01 10.19
CA TYR A 406 10.97 -27.79 8.75
C TYR A 406 10.17 -28.92 8.09
N ASN A 407 9.88 -28.76 6.80
CA ASN A 407 9.17 -29.79 6.04
C ASN A 407 10.01 -31.06 5.89
N ASP A 408 9.45 -32.19 6.34
CA ASP A 408 9.84 -33.52 5.91
C ASP A 408 8.68 -34.19 5.14
N VAL A 409 8.85 -35.45 4.73
CA VAL A 409 7.82 -36.19 3.98
C VAL A 409 6.50 -36.29 4.77
N LYS A 410 6.57 -36.48 6.09
CA LYS A 410 5.40 -36.65 6.95
C LYS A 410 4.71 -35.32 7.25
N MET A 411 5.46 -34.25 7.50
CA MET A 411 4.93 -32.90 7.64
C MET A 411 4.26 -32.44 6.35
N ARG A 412 4.81 -32.79 5.17
CA ARG A 412 4.11 -32.56 3.90
C ARG A 412 2.78 -33.31 3.85
N ALA A 413 2.71 -34.56 4.30
CA ALA A 413 1.45 -35.29 4.38
C ALA A 413 0.45 -34.65 5.38
N TYR A 414 0.96 -34.16 6.52
CA TYR A 414 0.18 -33.40 7.50
C TYR A 414 -0.42 -32.11 6.91
N ILE A 415 0.39 -31.33 6.19
CA ILE A 415 -0.08 -30.10 5.52
C ILE A 415 -1.13 -30.44 4.44
N LYS A 416 -1.00 -31.56 3.72
CA LYS A 416 -2.04 -32.04 2.79
C LYS A 416 -3.36 -32.34 3.50
N ASN A 417 -3.31 -32.92 4.71
CA ASN A 417 -4.52 -33.13 5.52
C ASN A 417 -5.17 -31.79 5.92
N GLN A 418 -4.37 -30.79 6.32
CA GLN A 418 -4.90 -29.45 6.60
C GLN A 418 -5.49 -28.79 5.35
N ASN A 419 -4.88 -28.98 4.18
CA ASN A 419 -5.43 -28.54 2.89
C ASN A 419 -6.83 -29.10 2.63
N ASN A 420 -7.00 -30.41 2.85
CA ASN A 420 -8.28 -31.09 2.70
C ASN A 420 -9.33 -30.56 3.70
N ILE A 421 -8.98 -30.41 4.99
CA ILE A 421 -9.87 -29.89 6.04
C ILE A 421 -10.36 -28.48 5.69
N LEU A 422 -9.44 -27.61 5.27
CA LEU A 422 -9.73 -26.23 4.91
C LEU A 422 -10.50 -26.11 3.58
N GLY A 423 -10.58 -27.19 2.78
CA GLY A 423 -11.14 -27.12 1.43
C GLY A 423 -10.37 -26.15 0.53
N THR A 424 -9.05 -26.13 0.66
CA THR A 424 -8.17 -25.27 -0.15
C THR A 424 -8.24 -25.75 -1.61
N PHE A 425 -8.39 -24.82 -2.55
CA PHE A 425 -8.58 -25.15 -3.97
C PHE A 425 -7.49 -24.54 -4.83
N CYS A 426 -7.30 -25.11 -6.02
CA CYS A 426 -6.32 -24.58 -6.96
C CYS A 426 -6.89 -23.38 -7.74
N LEU A 427 -6.16 -22.27 -7.74
CA LEU A 427 -6.47 -21.07 -8.52
C LEU A 427 -5.17 -20.52 -9.10
N PHE A 428 -5.04 -20.49 -10.44
CA PHE A 428 -3.81 -20.06 -11.13
C PHE A 428 -2.54 -20.78 -10.64
N SER A 429 -2.61 -22.10 -10.44
CA SER A 429 -1.53 -22.93 -9.86
C SER A 429 -1.12 -22.55 -8.43
N GLN A 430 -1.89 -21.69 -7.76
CA GLN A 430 -1.73 -21.36 -6.35
C GLN A 430 -2.81 -22.04 -5.51
N GLY A 431 -2.43 -22.57 -4.34
CA GLY A 431 -3.38 -23.08 -3.37
C GLY A 431 -4.08 -21.93 -2.66
N ALA A 432 -5.34 -21.70 -2.99
CA ALA A 432 -6.15 -20.64 -2.43
C ALA A 432 -7.02 -21.19 -1.29
N THR A 433 -6.87 -20.58 -0.11
CA THR A 433 -7.75 -20.79 1.03
C THR A 433 -8.54 -19.51 1.23
N VAL A 434 -9.81 -19.65 1.58
CA VAL A 434 -10.69 -18.50 1.84
C VAL A 434 -10.77 -18.30 3.35
N HIS A 435 -10.76 -17.04 3.81
CA HIS A 435 -10.74 -16.72 5.24
C HIS A 435 -11.89 -17.37 6.03
N PHE A 436 -13.07 -17.55 5.43
CA PHE A 436 -14.22 -18.24 6.07
C PHE A 436 -14.12 -19.77 6.06
N SER A 437 -13.07 -20.35 5.49
CA SER A 437 -12.76 -21.77 5.68
C SER A 437 -11.60 -21.98 6.65
N MET A 438 -10.93 -20.91 7.07
CA MET A 438 -9.80 -20.98 8.01
C MET A 438 -10.24 -21.45 9.41
N ASP A 439 -11.53 -21.42 9.73
CA ASP A 439 -12.11 -21.93 10.97
C ASP A 439 -12.42 -23.45 10.93
N LYS A 440 -12.43 -24.10 9.75
CA LYS A 440 -12.73 -25.53 9.61
C LYS A 440 -11.77 -26.47 10.33
N VAL A 441 -10.59 -25.98 10.72
CA VAL A 441 -9.64 -26.73 11.55
C VAL A 441 -10.05 -26.78 13.03
N GLU A 442 -11.13 -26.11 13.43
CA GLU A 442 -11.57 -26.06 14.82
C GLU A 442 -11.85 -27.45 15.40
N ASP A 443 -12.60 -28.30 14.69
CA ASP A 443 -12.91 -29.66 15.15
C ASP A 443 -11.63 -30.51 15.25
N PHE A 444 -10.72 -30.36 14.29
CA PHE A 444 -9.41 -31.01 14.32
C PHE A 444 -8.61 -30.60 15.56
N PHE A 445 -8.60 -29.30 15.87
CA PHE A 445 -7.88 -28.71 17.01
C PHE A 445 -8.49 -29.14 18.35
N LYS A 446 -9.82 -29.05 18.49
CA LYS A 446 -10.58 -29.44 19.69
C LYS A 446 -10.40 -30.91 20.02
N ALA A 447 -10.53 -31.80 19.03
CA ALA A 447 -10.38 -33.24 19.21
C ALA A 447 -8.98 -33.66 19.68
N ARG A 448 -8.00 -32.76 19.61
CA ARG A 448 -6.61 -33.01 20.00
C ARG A 448 -6.22 -32.30 21.27
N GLN A 449 -7.07 -31.52 21.92
CA GLN A 449 -6.73 -30.97 23.24
C GLN A 449 -7.07 -31.95 24.36
N THR A 450 -6.24 -31.98 25.39
CA THR A 450 -6.39 -32.88 26.55
C THR A 450 -7.10 -32.24 27.74
N SER A 451 -7.21 -30.90 27.73
CA SER A 451 -7.88 -30.11 28.77
C SER A 451 -8.21 -28.72 28.24
N GLY A 452 -8.89 -27.89 29.04
CA GLY A 452 -9.20 -26.50 28.70
C GLY A 452 -10.55 -26.32 28.00
N SER A 453 -10.72 -25.18 27.34
CA SER A 453 -11.93 -24.83 26.58
C SER A 453 -11.51 -24.42 25.16
N PRO A 454 -10.96 -25.37 24.40
CA PRO A 454 -10.29 -25.07 23.15
C PRO A 454 -11.28 -24.55 22.12
N ARG A 455 -10.89 -23.48 21.45
CA ARG A 455 -11.69 -22.80 20.45
C ARG A 455 -10.83 -22.02 19.49
N LEU A 456 -11.39 -21.73 18.33
CA LEU A 456 -10.83 -20.70 17.48
C LEU A 456 -11.46 -19.35 17.82
N GLU A 457 -10.65 -18.31 17.87
CA GLU A 457 -11.13 -16.93 17.96
C GLU A 457 -10.70 -16.18 16.72
N GLY A 458 -11.67 -15.75 15.91
CA GLY A 458 -11.43 -14.98 14.69
C GLY A 458 -11.91 -13.54 14.81
N LYS A 459 -11.25 -12.64 14.10
CA LYS A 459 -11.72 -11.28 13.82
C LYS A 459 -11.72 -11.03 12.32
N THR A 460 -12.90 -10.73 11.80
CA THR A 460 -13.12 -10.20 10.45
C THR A 460 -13.81 -8.84 10.57
N HIS A 461 -13.84 -8.14 9.45
CA HIS A 461 -14.78 -7.07 9.16
C HIS A 461 -15.46 -7.38 7.83
N TRP A 462 -16.50 -6.62 7.49
CA TRP A 462 -17.37 -6.95 6.36
C TRP A 462 -16.66 -6.89 4.99
N LEU A 463 -15.49 -6.25 4.90
CA LEU A 463 -14.61 -6.20 3.72
C LEU A 463 -13.37 -7.10 3.83
N SER A 464 -13.24 -7.91 4.89
CA SER A 464 -12.14 -8.90 5.02
C SER A 464 -12.05 -9.82 3.81
N TRP A 465 -13.19 -10.14 3.20
CA TRP A 465 -13.27 -10.98 2.02
C TRP A 465 -12.70 -10.30 0.76
N LEU A 466 -12.52 -8.98 0.78
CA LEU A 466 -11.79 -8.23 -0.24
C LEU A 466 -10.30 -8.08 0.09
N GLY A 467 -9.82 -8.68 1.17
CA GLY A 467 -8.43 -8.51 1.58
C GLY A 467 -8.11 -7.12 2.14
N ILE A 468 -9.12 -6.32 2.49
CA ILE A 468 -8.95 -4.94 2.95
C ILE A 468 -8.52 -4.90 4.41
N TYR A 469 -7.45 -4.19 4.72
CA TYR A 469 -6.99 -4.05 6.11
C TYR A 469 -7.95 -3.21 6.97
N SER A 470 -8.05 -3.54 8.25
CA SER A 470 -8.90 -2.84 9.21
C SER A 470 -8.18 -2.59 10.52
N ASP A 471 -8.20 -1.34 10.99
CA ASP A 471 -7.66 -0.94 12.30
C ASP A 471 -8.21 -1.80 13.45
N SER A 472 -9.46 -2.25 13.34
CA SER A 472 -10.10 -3.13 14.34
C SER A 472 -9.51 -4.54 14.37
N VAL A 473 -9.15 -5.07 13.20
CA VAL A 473 -8.49 -6.37 13.06
C VAL A 473 -7.03 -6.26 13.44
N GLU A 474 -6.36 -5.17 13.07
CA GLU A 474 -4.97 -4.86 13.46
C GLU A 474 -4.84 -4.76 14.99
N SER A 475 -5.70 -3.97 15.63
CA SER A 475 -5.69 -3.81 17.09
C SER A 475 -5.97 -5.13 17.81
N TRP A 476 -6.91 -5.93 17.29
CA TRP A 476 -7.19 -7.26 17.81
C TRP A 476 -6.00 -8.20 17.64
N THR A 477 -5.38 -8.21 16.46
CA THR A 477 -4.19 -9.03 16.13
C THR A 477 -3.04 -8.68 17.08
N LYS A 478 -2.75 -7.39 17.24
CA LYS A 478 -1.74 -6.89 18.17
C LYS A 478 -2.00 -7.36 19.59
N ASN A 479 -3.23 -7.22 20.06
CA ASN A 479 -3.62 -7.64 21.40
C ASN A 479 -3.42 -9.15 21.60
N LYS A 480 -3.78 -9.98 20.61
CA LYS A 480 -3.59 -11.43 20.67
C LYS A 480 -2.12 -11.84 20.70
N VAL A 481 -1.26 -11.24 19.88
CA VAL A 481 0.18 -11.50 19.95
C VAL A 481 0.76 -11.04 21.30
N GLN A 482 0.30 -9.89 21.84
CA GLN A 482 0.71 -9.41 23.17
C GLN A 482 0.28 -10.36 24.30
N GLN A 483 -0.85 -11.05 24.13
CA GLN A 483 -1.32 -12.10 25.04
C GLN A 483 -0.57 -13.43 24.88
N GLY A 484 0.34 -13.53 23.90
CA GLY A 484 1.16 -14.72 23.67
C GLY A 484 0.58 -15.72 22.68
N TRP A 485 -0.43 -15.35 21.89
CA TRP A 485 -1.05 -16.20 20.88
C TRP A 485 -0.46 -15.94 19.48
N PRO A 486 0.04 -16.97 18.77
CA PRO A 486 0.35 -16.85 17.35
C PRO A 486 -0.93 -16.58 16.58
N VAL A 487 -0.91 -15.58 15.70
CA VAL A 487 -2.10 -15.17 14.93
C VAL A 487 -1.91 -15.47 13.46
N VAL A 488 -2.75 -16.32 12.89
CA VAL A 488 -2.85 -16.44 11.42
C VAL A 488 -3.58 -15.20 10.92
N ILE A 489 -2.95 -14.42 10.05
CA ILE A 489 -3.52 -13.17 9.56
C ILE A 489 -3.81 -13.26 8.07
N GLY A 490 -4.84 -12.55 7.62
CA GLY A 490 -4.98 -12.22 6.21
C GLY A 490 -4.09 -11.03 5.86
N TRP A 491 -3.11 -11.27 4.98
CA TRP A 491 -2.14 -10.29 4.51
C TRP A 491 -2.05 -10.28 2.97
N ARG A 492 -1.63 -9.17 2.37
CA ARG A 492 -1.45 -9.04 0.91
C ARG A 492 0.02 -9.11 0.54
N ALA A 493 0.41 -10.12 -0.23
CA ALA A 493 1.78 -10.32 -0.71
C ALA A 493 2.04 -9.54 -2.00
N GLY A 494 2.34 -8.25 -1.86
CA GLY A 494 2.73 -7.35 -2.95
C GLY A 494 1.55 -6.85 -3.81
N SER A 495 0.83 -7.76 -4.47
CA SER A 495 -0.28 -7.43 -5.39
C SER A 495 -1.66 -7.87 -4.88
N TYR A 496 -2.69 -7.19 -5.37
CA TYR A 496 -4.12 -7.29 -4.98
C TYR A 496 -4.78 -8.68 -4.98
N LEU A 497 -4.40 -9.57 -5.91
CA LEU A 497 -4.93 -10.95 -5.98
C LEU A 497 -4.12 -11.97 -5.17
N LYS A 498 -3.00 -11.55 -4.57
CA LYS A 498 -2.11 -12.41 -3.79
C LYS A 498 -2.47 -12.33 -2.33
N TRP A 499 -3.64 -12.88 -2.01
CA TRP A 499 -4.03 -13.12 -0.63
C TRP A 499 -3.09 -14.16 -0.05
N HIS A 500 -2.57 -13.85 1.13
CA HIS A 500 -1.62 -14.69 1.82
C HIS A 500 -1.99 -14.78 3.29
N TYR A 501 -1.74 -15.95 3.88
CA TYR A 501 -1.96 -16.20 5.29
C TYR A 501 -0.64 -16.47 6.01
N PRO A 502 0.13 -15.44 6.38
CA PRO A 502 1.29 -15.62 7.25
C PRO A 502 0.85 -15.73 8.72
N VAL A 503 1.79 -16.09 9.59
CA VAL A 503 1.57 -16.13 11.05
C VAL A 503 2.35 -15.01 11.74
N ALA A 504 1.64 -14.16 12.48
CA ALA A 504 2.24 -13.14 13.32
C ALA A 504 2.60 -13.73 14.69
N THR A 505 3.86 -13.59 15.08
CA THR A 505 4.41 -14.14 16.34
C THR A 505 5.02 -13.07 17.25
N LYS A 506 5.34 -11.90 16.71
CA LYS A 506 5.84 -10.74 17.48
C LYS A 506 5.15 -9.48 17.04
N VAL A 507 5.05 -8.52 17.95
CA VAL A 507 4.64 -7.16 17.65
C VAL A 507 5.56 -6.16 18.34
N ARG A 508 5.74 -4.99 17.72
CA ARG A 508 6.48 -3.89 18.32
C ARG A 508 5.81 -2.56 18.02
N THR A 509 5.85 -1.66 18.99
CA THR A 509 5.26 -0.33 18.93
C THR A 509 6.30 0.72 19.26
N ARG A 510 6.34 1.80 18.50
CA ARG A 510 7.07 3.02 18.86
C ARG A 510 6.22 4.24 18.55
N THR A 511 6.51 5.35 19.23
CA THR A 511 5.80 6.62 19.00
C THR A 511 6.75 7.69 18.49
N LYS A 512 6.25 8.54 17.59
CA LYS A 512 6.95 9.70 17.05
C LYS A 512 6.09 10.93 17.24
N THR A 513 6.69 11.97 17.82
CA THR A 513 6.01 13.24 18.01
C THR A 513 6.28 14.18 16.82
N TYR A 514 5.24 14.74 16.21
CA TYR A 514 5.31 15.70 15.10
C TYR A 514 4.48 16.96 15.40
N LYS A 515 4.65 18.05 14.63
CA LYS A 515 3.80 19.26 14.76
C LYS A 515 2.76 19.30 13.65
N SER A 516 1.51 19.56 14.02
CA SER A 516 0.38 19.80 13.12
C SER A 516 -0.04 21.25 13.27
N CYS A 517 -0.01 22.01 12.19
CA CYS A 517 -0.34 23.43 12.22
C CYS A 517 -1.68 23.70 11.53
N SER A 518 -2.50 24.54 12.16
CA SER A 518 -3.63 25.24 11.57
C SER A 518 -3.28 26.74 11.52
N TRP A 519 -4.07 27.54 10.79
CA TRP A 519 -3.84 28.97 10.55
C TRP A 519 -3.46 29.75 11.81
N TRP A 520 -4.02 29.41 12.97
CA TRP A 520 -3.76 30.10 14.25
C TRP A 520 -2.84 29.36 15.24
N SER A 521 -2.49 28.08 15.04
CA SER A 521 -1.70 27.35 16.04
C SER A 521 -1.02 26.07 15.52
N CYS A 522 0.18 25.79 16.03
CA CYS A 522 0.86 24.52 15.85
C CYS A 522 0.74 23.69 17.12
N ARG A 523 0.13 22.50 17.00
CA ARG A 523 0.01 21.53 18.10
C ARG A 523 0.95 20.36 17.89
N THR A 524 1.58 19.94 18.97
CA THR A 524 2.35 18.70 19.02
C THR A 524 1.38 17.52 18.98
N LYS A 525 1.52 16.64 17.99
CA LYS A 525 0.78 15.38 17.82
C LYS A 525 1.73 14.19 17.97
N THR A 526 1.18 13.03 18.32
CA THR A 526 1.92 11.77 18.40
C THR A 526 1.39 10.82 17.33
N SER A 527 2.29 10.27 16.51
CA SER A 527 2.03 9.14 15.63
C SER A 527 2.55 7.88 16.30
N THR A 528 1.81 6.78 16.19
CA THR A 528 2.21 5.46 16.69
C THR A 528 2.53 4.57 15.50
N GLU A 529 3.71 4.00 15.46
CA GLU A 529 4.09 3.00 14.47
C GLU A 529 4.03 1.62 15.10
N ASP A 530 3.29 0.73 14.45
CA ASP A 530 3.10 -0.65 14.88
C ASP A 530 3.61 -1.58 13.77
N MET A 531 4.44 -2.54 14.17
CA MET A 531 4.95 -3.58 13.29
C MET A 531 4.70 -4.95 13.90
N MET A 532 4.66 -5.96 13.04
CA MET A 532 4.59 -7.37 13.43
C MET A 532 5.64 -8.21 12.70
N TYR A 533 6.15 -9.24 13.36
CA TYR A 533 7.04 -10.21 12.75
C TYR A 533 6.19 -11.34 12.16
N LEU A 534 6.33 -11.55 10.85
CA LEU A 534 5.56 -12.53 10.10
C LEU A 534 6.41 -13.73 9.71
N HIS A 535 5.87 -14.92 9.94
CA HIS A 535 6.31 -16.18 9.33
C HIS A 535 5.48 -16.43 8.07
N MET A 536 6.12 -16.39 6.91
CA MET A 536 5.45 -16.40 5.60
C MET A 536 5.02 -17.80 5.14
N GLY A 537 5.46 -18.87 5.80
CA GLY A 537 5.21 -20.23 5.33
C GLY A 537 5.93 -20.54 4.01
N TRP A 538 7.13 -19.96 3.83
CA TRP A 538 8.02 -20.17 2.68
C TRP A 538 9.37 -20.74 3.10
N GLY A 539 9.39 -21.66 4.08
CA GLY A 539 10.63 -22.25 4.58
C GLY A 539 11.57 -21.24 5.25
N GLY A 540 11.01 -20.17 5.82
CA GLY A 540 11.76 -19.06 6.43
C GLY A 540 12.09 -17.91 5.46
N TYR A 541 11.89 -18.09 4.15
CA TYR A 541 12.10 -17.04 3.18
C TYR A 541 11.13 -15.86 3.41
N SER A 542 11.65 -14.63 3.36
CA SER A 542 10.91 -13.39 3.57
C SER A 542 10.22 -13.24 4.95
N ASN A 543 10.54 -14.08 5.93
CA ASN A 543 10.16 -13.83 7.31
C ASN A 543 10.76 -12.51 7.79
N GLY A 544 10.00 -11.73 8.56
CA GLY A 544 10.50 -10.44 9.00
C GLY A 544 9.46 -9.51 9.59
N TRP A 545 9.96 -8.36 10.05
CA TRP A 545 9.12 -7.25 10.49
C TRP A 545 8.42 -6.62 9.29
N LYS A 546 7.08 -6.52 9.37
CA LYS A 546 6.20 -5.80 8.44
C LYS A 546 5.33 -4.82 9.23
N ASN A 547 4.73 -3.86 8.55
CA ASN A 547 3.72 -3.01 9.16
C ASN A 547 2.58 -3.87 9.70
N LEU A 548 2.04 -3.51 10.86
CA LEU A 548 0.87 -4.17 11.43
C LEU A 548 -0.35 -3.86 10.56
N GLU A 549 -0.63 -4.74 9.62
CA GLU A 549 -1.73 -4.64 8.67
C GLU A 549 -2.40 -6.00 8.52
N ALA A 550 -3.70 -6.08 8.82
CA ALA A 550 -4.43 -7.33 8.74
C ALA A 550 -5.87 -7.09 8.29
N TYR A 551 -6.33 -7.87 7.31
CA TYR A 551 -7.73 -7.87 6.89
C TYR A 551 -8.52 -8.97 7.59
N TYR A 552 -7.82 -9.97 8.12
CA TYR A 552 -8.37 -11.10 8.84
C TYR A 552 -7.38 -11.48 9.93
N GLY A 553 -7.87 -12.02 11.04
CA GLY A 553 -7.03 -12.62 12.06
C GLY A 553 -7.76 -13.80 12.70
N ILE A 554 -7.05 -14.88 13.00
CA ILE A 554 -7.57 -16.00 13.76
C ILE A 554 -6.48 -16.61 14.63
N VAL A 555 -6.87 -17.04 15.83
CA VAL A 555 -6.01 -17.72 16.78
C VAL A 555 -6.66 -19.03 17.22
N ALA A 556 -5.83 -20.00 17.57
CA ALA A 556 -6.26 -21.20 18.30
C ALA A 556 -5.94 -21.00 19.78
N VAL A 557 -6.99 -20.95 20.61
CA VAL A 557 -6.93 -20.77 22.06
C VAL A 557 -7.24 -22.12 22.71
N TYR A 558 -6.39 -22.60 23.60
CA TYR A 558 -6.57 -23.86 24.34
C TYR A 558 -7.07 -23.61 25.76
#